data_AF-A0AAV5TCM5-F1
#
_entry.id   AF-A0AAV5TCM5-F1
#
_cell.length_a   1.000
_cell.length_b   1.000
_cell.length_c   1.000
_cell.angle_alpha   90.00
_cell.angle_beta   90.00
_cell.angle_gamma   90.00
#
_symmetry.space_group_name_H-M   'P 1'
#
loop_
_entity.id
_entity.type
_entity.pdbx_description
1 polymer ?
#
loop_
_entity_poly.entity_id
_entity_poly.type
_entity_poly.pdbx_seq_one_letter_code
_entity_poly.pdbx_strand_id
1 'polypeptide(L)'
;RNFFIIRLGLFVFHSIPPIWFILSPSPDTNHLLDSYVPDISWIRERGSYYFVELTSEVTSAIYGMMLVRLFQIRTVCSLFGHMFYTLYMESRKHSTVNIAVIRKSLIILLAQLIVPLAMIVAPSIVALVGILLPDNFSFEFVFLTKVIIELHPIAHNMLLLSLTAAYREFIISIACCRRTSGLLDILRVCSFHKY
;
A
#
# COMPACT_ATOMS: atom_id res chain seq x y z
N ARG A 1 16.27 17.29 -4.08
CA ARG A 1 15.27 18.35 -3.79
C ARG A 1 13.88 17.99 -4.34
N ASN A 2 13.70 17.78 -5.66
CA ASN A 2 12.38 17.51 -6.26
C ASN A 2 11.68 16.27 -5.70
N PHE A 3 12.42 15.18 -5.46
CA PHE A 3 11.86 13.96 -4.87
C PHE A 3 11.27 14.16 -3.47
N PHE A 4 11.91 15.01 -2.65
CA PHE A 4 11.43 15.33 -1.31
C PHE A 4 10.13 16.13 -1.35
N ILE A 5 10.04 17.12 -2.25
CA ILE A 5 8.83 17.94 -2.45
C ILE A 5 7.66 17.06 -2.89
N ILE A 6 7.89 16.13 -3.83
CA ILE A 6 6.86 15.20 -4.30
C ILE A 6 6.39 14.28 -3.16
N ARG A 7 7.31 13.73 -2.37
CA ARG A 7 6.94 12.88 -1.21
C ARG A 7 6.16 13.66 -0.15
N LEU A 8 6.60 14.87 0.17
CA LEU A 8 5.89 15.74 1.12
C LEU A 8 4.49 16.08 0.61
N GLY A 9 4.36 16.44 -0.67
CA GLY A 9 3.07 16.71 -1.31
C GLY A 9 2.13 15.49 -1.26
N LEU A 10 2.63 14.30 -1.58
CA LEU A 10 1.84 13.05 -1.50
C LEU A 10 1.44 12.72 -0.07
N PHE A 11 2.35 12.89 0.91
CA PHE A 11 2.06 12.66 2.32
C PHE A 11 0.97 13.62 2.82
N VAL A 12 1.14 14.91 2.54
CA VAL A 12 0.18 15.97 2.88
C VAL A 12 -1.17 15.68 2.24
N PHE A 13 -1.21 15.36 0.94
CA PHE A 13 -2.45 15.06 0.21
C PHE A 13 -3.16 13.81 0.74
N HIS A 14 -2.44 12.79 1.23
CA HIS A 14 -3.07 11.60 1.82
C HIS A 14 -3.42 11.75 3.31
N SER A 15 -2.71 12.60 4.05
CA SER A 15 -2.87 12.70 5.51
C SER A 15 -3.79 13.84 5.92
N ILE A 16 -3.80 14.95 5.17
CA ILE A 16 -4.65 16.09 5.50
C ILE A 16 -6.13 15.75 5.39
N PRO A 17 -6.66 15.08 4.34
CA PRO A 17 -8.09 14.80 4.27
C PRO A 17 -8.63 14.06 5.49
N PRO A 18 -8.05 12.92 5.96
CA PRO A 18 -8.55 12.24 7.15
C PRO A 18 -8.35 13.06 8.44
N ILE A 19 -7.25 13.82 8.58
CA ILE A 19 -7.04 14.70 9.75
C ILE A 19 -8.05 15.84 9.77
N TRP A 20 -8.25 16.51 8.64
CA TRP A 20 -9.25 17.55 8.46
C TRP A 20 -10.65 17.02 8.77
N PHE A 21 -10.94 15.80 8.31
CA PHE A 21 -12.20 15.12 8.59
C PHE A 21 -12.41 14.84 10.09
N ILE A 22 -11.36 14.42 10.81
CA ILE A 22 -11.42 14.19 12.26
C ILE A 22 -11.61 15.51 13.02
N LEU A 23 -10.95 16.58 12.56
CA LEU A 23 -10.95 17.89 13.24
C LEU A 23 -12.15 18.77 12.88
N SER A 24 -12.89 18.44 11.82
CA SER A 24 -14.08 19.18 11.39
C SER A 24 -15.33 18.39 11.78
N PRO A 25 -15.84 18.55 13.03
CA PRO A 25 -17.09 17.93 13.42
C PRO A 25 -18.19 18.45 12.49
N SER A 26 -18.84 17.56 11.76
CA SER A 26 -20.03 17.92 11.00
C SER A 26 -21.13 18.29 12.02
N PRO A 27 -21.71 19.50 11.94
CA PRO A 27 -22.56 20.02 12.99
C PRO A 27 -23.91 19.30 13.12
N ASP A 28 -24.23 18.34 12.25
CA ASP A 28 -25.55 17.69 12.26
C ASP A 28 -25.52 16.23 11.75
N THR A 29 -24.76 15.34 12.38
CA THR A 29 -24.71 13.91 12.01
C THR A 29 -25.82 13.07 12.63
N ASN A 30 -26.47 13.55 13.70
CA ASN A 30 -27.46 12.77 14.45
C ASN A 30 -28.73 12.51 13.63
N HIS A 31 -29.26 13.52 12.92
CA HIS A 31 -30.49 13.35 12.12
C HIS A 31 -30.27 12.41 10.93
N LEU A 32 -29.07 12.41 10.34
CA LEU A 32 -28.72 11.48 9.27
C LEU A 32 -28.69 10.04 9.78
N LEU A 33 -28.20 9.85 11.01
CA LEU A 33 -28.19 8.55 11.66
C LEU A 33 -29.61 8.06 12.00
N ASP A 34 -30.49 8.95 12.46
CA ASP A 34 -31.89 8.63 12.78
C ASP A 34 -32.73 8.29 11.53
N SER A 35 -32.36 8.85 10.37
CA SER A 35 -33.03 8.60 9.09
C SER A 35 -32.45 7.43 8.31
N TYR A 36 -31.32 6.87 8.72
CA TYR A 36 -30.68 5.74 8.05
C TYR A 36 -31.38 4.42 8.39
N VAL A 37 -31.68 3.63 7.36
CA VAL A 37 -32.18 2.26 7.48
C VAL A 37 -31.15 1.36 6.81
N PRO A 38 -30.53 0.40 7.53
CA PRO A 38 -30.89 -0.19 8.84
C PRO A 38 -30.47 0.61 10.10
N ASP A 39 -31.13 0.36 11.23
CA ASP A 39 -30.81 0.99 12.52
C ASP A 39 -29.38 0.63 12.99
N ILE A 40 -28.52 1.62 12.96
CA ILE A 40 -27.11 1.55 13.39
C ILE A 40 -26.86 2.44 14.63
N SER A 41 -27.89 2.72 15.41
CA SER A 41 -27.81 3.53 16.63
C SER A 41 -26.75 3.05 17.64
N TRP A 42 -26.42 1.75 17.63
CA TRP A 42 -25.33 1.16 18.43
C TRP A 42 -23.98 1.85 18.24
N ILE A 43 -23.74 2.52 17.10
CA ILE A 43 -22.49 3.25 16.86
C ILE A 43 -22.30 4.42 17.83
N ARG A 44 -23.40 4.99 18.36
CA ARG A 44 -23.39 6.09 19.35
C ARG A 44 -22.66 5.68 20.63
N GLU A 45 -22.74 4.41 21.01
CA GLU A 45 -22.13 3.88 22.23
C GLU A 45 -20.62 3.62 22.07
N ARG A 46 -20.10 3.59 20.84
CA ARG A 46 -18.70 3.24 20.54
C ARG A 46 -17.76 4.44 20.53
N GLY A 47 -18.28 5.66 20.61
CA GLY A 47 -17.51 6.90 20.67
C GLY A 47 -17.85 7.87 19.53
N SER A 48 -16.88 8.69 19.13
CA SER A 48 -17.06 9.63 18.03
C SER A 48 -17.29 8.87 16.73
N TYR A 49 -18.40 9.18 16.06
CA TYR A 49 -18.76 8.64 14.76
C TYR A 49 -18.98 9.78 13.77
N TYR A 50 -18.90 9.44 12.49
CA TYR A 50 -19.05 10.40 11.42
C TYR A 50 -19.95 9.83 10.34
N PHE A 51 -20.98 10.59 9.98
CA PHE A 51 -21.94 10.23 8.95
C PHE A 51 -21.92 11.32 7.89
N VAL A 52 -21.72 10.95 6.63
CA VAL A 52 -21.74 11.89 5.51
C VAL A 52 -22.66 11.40 4.44
N GLU A 53 -23.52 12.30 4.00
CA GLU A 53 -24.34 12.11 2.82
C GLU A 53 -23.46 12.14 1.57
N LEU A 54 -23.76 11.26 0.62
CA LEU A 54 -23.08 11.21 -0.68
C LEU A 54 -23.51 12.38 -1.56
N THR A 55 -23.02 13.58 -1.25
CA THR A 55 -23.22 14.75 -2.10
C THR A 55 -22.49 14.58 -3.45
N SER A 56 -22.81 15.42 -4.43
CA SER A 56 -22.11 15.44 -5.72
C SER A 56 -20.60 15.71 -5.57
N GLU A 57 -20.21 16.53 -4.60
CA GLU A 57 -18.82 16.85 -4.29
C GLU A 57 -18.07 15.64 -3.73
N VAL A 58 -18.64 14.96 -2.73
CA VAL A 58 -18.07 13.74 -2.13
C VAL A 58 -17.95 12.64 -3.18
N THR A 59 -19.00 12.46 -3.97
CA THR A 59 -19.03 11.47 -5.07
C THR A 59 -17.95 11.76 -6.10
N SER A 60 -17.79 13.02 -6.53
CA SER A 60 -16.73 13.44 -7.44
C SER A 60 -15.33 13.18 -6.86
N ALA A 61 -15.13 13.46 -5.57
CA ALA A 61 -13.87 13.18 -4.88
C ALA A 61 -13.56 11.67 -4.86
N ILE A 62 -14.56 10.82 -4.62
CA ILE A 62 -14.42 9.35 -4.66
C ILE A 62 -14.00 8.89 -6.06
N TYR A 63 -14.66 9.37 -7.12
CA TYR A 63 -14.26 9.06 -8.50
C TYR A 63 -12.83 9.54 -8.81
N GLY A 64 -12.46 10.73 -8.34
CA GLY A 64 -11.09 11.24 -8.46
C GLY A 64 -10.08 10.31 -7.80
N MET A 65 -10.36 9.83 -6.57
CA MET A 65 -9.52 8.85 -5.89
C MET A 65 -9.41 7.54 -6.67
N MET A 66 -10.51 7.01 -7.20
CA MET A 66 -10.51 5.81 -8.03
C MET A 66 -9.63 5.98 -9.29
N LEU A 67 -9.76 7.11 -10.00
CA LEU A 67 -8.95 7.41 -11.18
C LEU A 67 -7.46 7.47 -10.85
N VAL A 68 -7.08 8.08 -9.72
CA VAL A 68 -5.68 8.10 -9.25
C VAL A 68 -5.17 6.67 -9.01
N ARG A 69 -5.97 5.80 -8.39
CA ARG A 69 -5.59 4.39 -8.17
C ARG A 69 -5.42 3.61 -9.48
N LEU A 70 -6.32 3.80 -10.44
CA LEU A 70 -6.21 3.19 -11.77
C LEU A 70 -4.96 3.69 -12.52
N PHE A 71 -4.65 4.98 -12.41
CA PHE A 71 -3.43 5.55 -13.00
C PHE A 71 -2.17 4.97 -12.35
N GLN A 72 -2.16 4.74 -11.04
CA GLN A 72 -1.07 4.07 -10.33
C GLN A 72 -0.82 2.65 -10.89
N ILE A 73 -1.88 1.84 -11.04
CA ILE A 73 -1.77 0.48 -11.62
C ILE A 73 -1.19 0.57 -13.04
N ARG A 74 -1.77 1.41 -13.90
CA ARG A 74 -1.32 1.59 -15.28
C ARG A 74 0.15 1.99 -15.34
N THR A 75 0.58 2.93 -14.50
CA THR A 75 1.98 3.41 -14.46
C THR A 75 2.93 2.28 -14.10
N VAL A 76 2.60 1.49 -13.07
CA VAL A 76 3.41 0.33 -12.66
C VAL A 76 3.50 -0.69 -13.79
N CYS A 77 2.36 -1.08 -14.38
CA CYS A 77 2.34 -2.03 -15.49
C CYS A 77 3.15 -1.53 -16.69
N SER A 78 3.00 -0.26 -17.06
CA SER A 78 3.75 0.36 -18.16
C SER A 78 5.26 0.38 -17.89
N LEU A 79 5.67 0.70 -16.67
CA LEU A 79 7.07 0.79 -16.28
C LEU A 79 7.76 -0.59 -16.30
N PHE A 80 7.11 -1.62 -15.75
CA PHE A 80 7.63 -2.99 -15.81
C PHE A 80 7.58 -3.55 -17.24
N GLY A 81 6.49 -3.32 -17.97
CA GLY A 81 6.37 -3.72 -19.38
C GLY A 81 7.50 -3.12 -20.23
N HIS A 82 7.78 -1.83 -20.05
CA HIS A 82 8.92 -1.16 -20.69
C HIS A 82 10.26 -1.78 -20.29
N MET A 83 10.53 -2.01 -19.00
CA MET A 83 11.78 -2.63 -18.55
C MET A 83 12.00 -4.04 -19.12
N PHE A 84 10.95 -4.88 -19.15
CA PHE A 84 11.05 -6.22 -19.76
C PHE A 84 11.26 -6.14 -21.27
N TYR A 85 10.58 -5.22 -21.94
CA TYR A 85 10.75 -4.99 -23.37
C TYR A 85 12.18 -4.53 -23.72
N THR A 86 12.71 -3.54 -23.00
CA THR A 86 14.09 -3.08 -23.17
C THR A 86 15.08 -4.22 -22.93
N LEU A 87 14.90 -5.00 -21.87
CA LEU A 87 15.76 -6.14 -21.58
C LEU A 87 15.71 -7.22 -22.67
N TYR A 88 14.55 -7.44 -23.28
CA TYR A 88 14.39 -8.33 -24.43
C TYR A 88 15.11 -7.81 -25.68
N MET A 89 15.05 -6.51 -25.94
CA MET A 89 15.78 -5.90 -27.06
C MET A 89 17.29 -5.96 -26.87
N GLU A 90 17.77 -5.75 -25.64
CA GLU A 90 19.19 -5.81 -25.28
C GLU A 90 19.74 -7.24 -25.21
N SER A 91 18.90 -8.27 -24.99
CA SER A 91 19.37 -9.65 -24.91
C SER A 91 20.01 -10.17 -26.19
N ARG A 92 19.85 -9.47 -27.32
CA ARG A 92 20.53 -9.77 -28.59
C ARG A 92 21.96 -9.24 -28.65
N LYS A 93 22.32 -8.29 -27.80
CA LYS A 93 23.62 -7.56 -27.84
C LYS A 93 24.53 -7.90 -26.66
N HIS A 94 23.98 -8.40 -25.56
CA HIS A 94 24.72 -8.64 -24.31
C HIS A 94 24.82 -10.13 -23.95
N SER A 95 25.75 -10.45 -23.03
CA SER A 95 25.89 -11.79 -22.47
C SER A 95 24.59 -12.29 -21.86
N THR A 96 24.21 -13.53 -22.19
CA THR A 96 23.00 -14.21 -21.71
C THR A 96 22.97 -14.33 -20.19
N VAL A 97 24.14 -14.49 -19.55
CA VAL A 97 24.28 -14.60 -18.10
C VAL A 97 23.86 -13.30 -17.41
N ASN A 98 24.36 -12.15 -17.86
CA ASN A 98 24.05 -10.86 -17.25
C ASN A 98 22.56 -10.53 -17.40
N ILE A 99 21.98 -10.78 -18.57
CA ILE A 99 20.55 -10.60 -18.83
C ILE A 99 19.70 -11.48 -17.91
N ALA A 100 20.10 -12.73 -17.68
CA ALA A 100 19.38 -13.64 -16.79
C ALA A 100 19.37 -13.12 -15.34
N VAL A 101 20.51 -12.59 -14.86
CA VAL A 101 20.60 -11.99 -13.52
C VAL A 101 19.70 -10.76 -13.39
N ILE A 102 19.73 -9.85 -14.37
CA ILE A 102 18.88 -8.64 -14.38
C ILE A 102 17.40 -9.03 -14.43
N ARG A 103 17.03 -9.99 -15.28
CA ARG A 103 15.65 -10.49 -15.39
C ARG A 103 15.15 -11.05 -14.07
N LYS A 104 15.96 -11.86 -13.39
CA LYS A 104 15.64 -12.42 -12.07
C LYS A 104 15.42 -11.30 -11.05
N SER A 105 16.28 -10.28 -11.03
CA SER A 105 16.13 -9.11 -10.15
C SER A 105 14.81 -8.35 -10.43
N LEU A 106 14.49 -8.10 -11.70
CA LEU A 106 13.24 -7.43 -12.10
C LEU A 106 12.00 -8.24 -11.70
N ILE A 107 12.03 -9.57 -11.82
CA ILE A 107 10.92 -10.44 -11.38
C ILE A 107 10.72 -10.35 -9.87
N ILE A 108 11.82 -10.37 -9.09
CA ILE A 108 11.75 -10.21 -7.64
C ILE A 108 11.17 -8.85 -7.27
N LEU A 109 11.61 -7.78 -7.93
CA LEU A 109 11.09 -6.44 -7.71
C LEU A 109 9.60 -6.33 -8.08
N LEU A 110 9.18 -6.95 -9.19
CA LEU A 110 7.77 -7.02 -9.58
C LEU A 110 6.95 -7.76 -8.51
N ALA A 111 7.44 -8.90 -8.03
CA ALA A 111 6.76 -9.67 -6.98
C ALA A 111 6.60 -8.84 -5.69
N GLN A 112 7.63 -8.07 -5.30
CA GLN A 112 7.55 -7.15 -4.16
C GLN A 112 6.48 -6.08 -4.34
N LEU A 113 6.24 -5.62 -5.57
CA LEU A 113 5.25 -4.59 -5.88
C LEU A 113 3.84 -5.13 -6.07
N ILE A 114 3.68 -6.42 -6.40
CA ILE A 114 2.37 -7.09 -6.48
C ILE A 114 1.67 -7.05 -5.12
N VAL A 115 2.37 -7.18 -3.99
CA VAL A 115 1.74 -7.16 -2.66
C VAL A 115 1.06 -5.83 -2.37
N PRO A 116 1.72 -4.65 -2.47
CA PRO A 116 1.05 -3.36 -2.35
C PRO A 116 -0.10 -3.18 -3.34
N LEU A 117 0.03 -3.64 -4.59
CA LEU A 117 -1.06 -3.56 -5.56
C LEU A 117 -2.27 -4.39 -5.13
N ALA A 118 -2.06 -5.63 -4.69
CA ALA A 118 -3.10 -6.57 -4.33
C ALA A 118 -3.73 -6.28 -2.96
N MET A 119 -2.98 -5.73 -2.01
CA MET A 119 -3.44 -5.52 -0.63
C MET A 119 -3.80 -4.08 -0.30
N ILE A 120 -3.30 -3.10 -1.06
CA ILE A 120 -3.63 -1.69 -0.86
C ILE A 120 -4.51 -1.19 -2.00
N VAL A 121 -4.03 -1.29 -3.24
CA VAL A 121 -4.70 -0.62 -4.36
C VAL A 121 -6.02 -1.30 -4.70
N ALA A 122 -6.03 -2.62 -4.91
CA ALA A 122 -7.25 -3.33 -5.25
C ALA A 122 -8.33 -3.24 -4.15
N PRO A 123 -8.03 -3.49 -2.85
CA PRO A 123 -9.04 -3.36 -1.80
C PRO A 123 -9.50 -1.91 -1.62
N SER A 124 -8.63 -0.91 -1.85
CA SER A 124 -9.06 0.49 -1.82
C SER A 124 -10.06 0.82 -2.93
N ILE A 125 -9.89 0.29 -4.15
CA ILE A 125 -10.86 0.48 -5.23
C ILE A 125 -12.18 -0.21 -4.86
N VAL A 126 -12.12 -1.44 -4.35
CA VAL A 126 -13.31 -2.19 -3.91
C VAL A 126 -14.06 -1.43 -2.80
N ALA A 127 -13.35 -0.90 -1.80
CA ALA A 127 -13.94 -0.09 -0.74
C ALA A 127 -14.61 1.17 -1.29
N LEU A 128 -13.96 1.89 -2.20
CA LEU A 128 -14.53 3.09 -2.83
C LEU A 128 -15.77 2.77 -3.67
N VAL A 129 -15.77 1.66 -4.41
CA VAL A 129 -16.95 1.17 -5.14
C VAL A 129 -18.06 0.77 -4.17
N GLY A 130 -17.73 0.12 -3.05
CA GLY A 130 -18.68 -0.23 -2.00
C GLY A 130 -19.36 0.99 -1.38
N ILE A 131 -18.62 2.09 -1.21
CA ILE A 131 -19.18 3.37 -0.74
C ILE A 131 -20.14 3.97 -1.80
N LEU A 132 -19.82 3.87 -3.09
CA LEU A 132 -20.67 4.40 -4.16
C LEU A 132 -21.92 3.55 -4.43
N LEU A 133 -21.90 2.27 -4.07
CA LEU A 133 -22.96 1.30 -4.34
C LEU A 133 -23.39 0.62 -3.02
N PRO A 134 -23.98 1.37 -2.07
CA PRO A 134 -24.27 0.86 -0.73
C PRO A 134 -25.21 -0.34 -0.72
N ASP A 135 -26.09 -0.46 -1.71
CA ASP A 135 -27.04 -1.60 -1.83
C ASP A 135 -26.37 -2.89 -2.32
N ASN A 136 -25.18 -2.80 -2.94
CA ASN A 136 -24.48 -3.94 -3.53
C ASN A 136 -23.48 -4.59 -2.57
N PHE A 137 -23.05 -3.88 -1.52
CA PHE A 137 -21.99 -4.32 -0.62
C PHE A 137 -22.39 -4.12 0.84
N SER A 138 -22.41 -5.21 1.60
CA SER A 138 -22.61 -5.17 3.05
C SER A 138 -21.49 -4.40 3.75
N PHE A 139 -21.80 -3.78 4.89
CA PHE A 139 -20.83 -3.11 5.74
C PHE A 139 -19.64 -4.01 6.11
N GLU A 140 -19.89 -5.28 6.45
CA GLU A 140 -18.86 -6.26 6.83
C GLU A 140 -17.86 -6.50 5.71
N PHE A 141 -18.33 -6.51 4.46
CA PHE A 141 -17.48 -6.65 3.29
C PHE A 141 -16.54 -5.46 3.13
N VAL A 142 -17.06 -4.23 3.23
CA VAL A 142 -16.24 -3.02 3.15
C VAL A 142 -15.26 -2.95 4.34
N PHE A 143 -15.70 -3.31 5.54
CA PHE A 143 -14.84 -3.42 6.72
C PHE A 143 -13.70 -4.43 6.51
N LEU A 144 -13.98 -5.61 5.93
CA LEU A 144 -12.97 -6.62 5.63
C LEU A 144 -11.91 -6.08 4.64
N THR A 145 -12.31 -5.30 3.63
CA THR A 145 -11.32 -4.68 2.73
C THR A 145 -10.38 -3.73 3.47
N LYS A 146 -10.88 -3.01 4.49
CA LYS A 146 -10.04 -2.15 5.33
C LYS A 146 -9.06 -2.98 6.15
N VAL A 147 -9.49 -4.10 6.74
CA VAL A 147 -8.60 -5.03 7.46
C VAL A 147 -7.49 -5.56 6.54
N ILE A 148 -7.81 -5.92 5.29
CA ILE A 148 -6.81 -6.37 4.31
C ILE A 148 -5.75 -5.30 4.05
N ILE A 149 -6.14 -4.02 3.95
CA ILE A 149 -5.20 -2.90 3.76
C ILE A 149 -4.24 -2.75 4.95
N GLU A 150 -4.75 -2.91 6.17
CA GLU A 150 -3.94 -2.82 7.39
C GLU A 150 -2.97 -4.01 7.55
N LEU A 151 -3.29 -5.17 6.97
CA LEU A 151 -2.40 -6.34 6.96
C LEU A 151 -1.27 -6.26 5.93
N HIS A 152 -1.25 -5.25 5.04
CA HIS A 152 -0.23 -5.14 4.00
C HIS A 152 1.21 -5.08 4.53
N PRO A 153 1.56 -4.40 5.66
CA PRO A 153 2.95 -4.34 6.11
C PRO A 153 3.45 -5.72 6.54
N ILE A 154 2.58 -6.51 7.16
CA ILE A 154 2.88 -7.88 7.59
C ILE A 154 3.16 -8.74 6.35
N ALA A 155 2.23 -8.73 5.38
CA ALA A 155 2.39 -9.52 4.16
C ALA A 155 3.61 -9.09 3.34
N HIS A 156 3.87 -7.78 3.24
CA HIS A 156 5.05 -7.25 2.55
C HIS A 156 6.34 -7.70 3.22
N ASN A 157 6.41 -7.63 4.56
CA ASN A 157 7.58 -8.10 5.31
C ASN A 157 7.79 -9.61 5.16
N MET A 158 6.72 -10.41 5.22
CA MET A 158 6.80 -11.86 4.98
C MET A 158 7.30 -12.18 3.56
N LEU A 159 6.88 -11.42 2.57
CA LEU A 159 7.37 -11.57 1.19
C LEU A 159 8.85 -11.15 1.08
N LEU A 160 9.26 -10.03 1.69
CA LEU A 160 10.66 -9.59 1.72
C LEU A 160 11.57 -10.65 2.35
N LEU A 161 11.15 -11.26 3.45
CA LEU A 161 11.83 -12.39 4.08
C LEU A 161 11.95 -13.59 3.13
N SER A 162 10.88 -13.90 2.40
CA SER A 162 10.83 -15.06 1.52
C SER A 162 11.68 -14.88 0.25
N LEU A 163 11.70 -13.69 -0.33
CA LEU A 163 12.38 -13.43 -1.61
C LEU A 163 13.85 -13.00 -1.45
N THR A 164 14.21 -12.35 -0.35
CA THR A 164 15.50 -11.66 -0.23
C THR A 164 16.43 -12.42 0.72
N ALA A 165 17.31 -13.25 0.17
CA ALA A 165 18.24 -14.07 0.95
C ALA A 165 19.11 -13.23 1.91
N ALA A 166 19.64 -12.11 1.44
CA ALA A 166 20.42 -11.17 2.25
C ALA A 166 19.63 -10.66 3.47
N TYR A 167 18.33 -10.42 3.33
CA TYR A 167 17.48 -10.00 4.45
C TYR A 167 17.28 -11.12 5.48
N ARG A 168 17.16 -12.38 5.03
CA ARG A 168 17.13 -13.54 5.93
C ARG A 168 18.45 -13.72 6.66
N GLU A 169 19.57 -13.67 5.95
CA GLU A 169 20.91 -13.79 6.54
C GLU A 169 21.16 -12.70 7.58
N PHE A 170 20.71 -11.47 7.31
CA PHE A 170 20.75 -10.37 8.27
C PHE A 170 19.96 -10.69 9.54
N ILE A 171 18.72 -11.17 9.43
CA ILE A 171 17.91 -11.52 10.61
C ILE A 171 18.46 -12.71 11.36
N ILE A 172 18.94 -13.74 10.66
CA ILE A 172 19.58 -14.91 11.27
C ILE A 172 20.84 -14.48 12.01
N SER A 173 21.68 -13.61 11.44
CA SER A 173 22.87 -13.10 12.12
C SER A 173 22.50 -12.31 13.38
N ILE A 174 21.46 -11.47 13.35
CA ILE A 174 20.97 -10.80 14.56
C ILE A 174 20.45 -11.82 15.59
N ALA A 175 19.62 -12.78 15.17
CA ALA A 175 19.01 -13.76 16.07
C ALA A 175 20.05 -14.71 16.70
N CYS A 176 21.05 -15.13 15.93
CA CYS A 176 22.10 -16.04 16.37
C CYS A 176 23.24 -15.31 17.12
N CYS A 177 23.69 -14.13 16.68
CA CYS A 177 24.80 -13.41 17.33
C CYS A 177 24.40 -12.70 18.62
N ARG A 178 23.09 -12.42 18.85
CA ARG A 178 22.61 -11.92 20.15
C ARG A 178 22.81 -12.93 21.28
N ARG A 179 23.18 -14.18 20.96
CA ARG A 179 23.39 -15.26 21.92
C ARG A 179 24.84 -15.42 22.40
N THR A 180 25.85 -14.80 21.77
CA THR A 180 27.25 -15.18 22.10
C THR A 180 28.27 -14.07 22.33
N SER A 181 28.28 -12.90 21.68
CA SER A 181 29.34 -11.91 21.99
C SER A 181 29.25 -10.60 21.20
N GLY A 182 29.37 -9.47 21.92
CA GLY A 182 30.00 -8.21 21.46
C GLY A 182 29.48 -7.53 20.18
N LEU A 183 28.87 -6.35 20.34
CA LEU A 183 28.37 -5.44 19.31
C LEU A 183 29.38 -5.04 18.19
N LEU A 184 30.66 -5.40 18.33
CA LEU A 184 31.77 -4.98 17.46
C LEU A 184 31.88 -5.79 16.14
N ASP A 185 31.40 -7.04 16.08
CA ASP A 185 31.57 -7.86 14.87
C ASP A 185 30.56 -7.57 13.74
N ILE A 186 29.40 -6.99 14.07
CA ILE A 186 28.38 -6.64 13.06
C ILE A 186 28.88 -5.55 12.09
N LEU A 187 29.70 -4.61 12.58
CA LEU A 187 30.32 -3.58 11.73
C LEU A 187 31.38 -4.15 10.77
N ARG A 188 31.97 -5.32 11.09
CA ARG A 188 32.98 -5.95 10.26
C ARG A 188 32.38 -6.67 9.05
N VAL A 189 31.22 -7.30 9.21
CA VAL A 189 30.52 -8.00 8.12
C VAL A 189 29.98 -7.01 7.07
N CYS A 190 29.50 -5.84 7.49
CA CYS A 190 29.07 -4.78 6.57
C CYS A 190 30.23 -4.14 5.78
N SER A 191 31.48 -4.26 6.25
CA SER A 191 32.66 -3.70 5.59
C SER A 191 33.18 -4.55 4.41
N PHE A 192 32.85 -5.85 4.38
CA PHE A 192 33.41 -6.80 3.40
C PHE A 192 32.54 -7.03 2.15
N HIS A 193 31.39 -6.38 2.03
CA HIS A 193 30.65 -6.27 0.77
C HIS A 193 30.90 -4.91 0.10
N LYS A 194 32.19 -4.61 -0.12
CA LYS A 194 32.57 -3.67 -1.19
C LYS A 194 32.57 -4.44 -2.50
N TYR A 195 31.54 -4.17 -3.30
CA TYR A 195 31.61 -4.31 -4.75
C TYR A 195 32.64 -3.32 -5.31
#